data_AF-A0A929HZF1-F1
#
_entry.id   AF-A0A929HZF1-F1
#
_cell.length_a   1.000
_cell.length_b   1.000
_cell.length_c   1.000
_cell.angle_alpha   90.00
_cell.angle_beta   90.00
_cell.angle_gamma   90.00
#
_symmetry.space_group_name_H-M   'P 1'
#
loop_
_entity.id
_entity.type
_entity.pdbx_description
1 polymer ?
#
loop_
_entity_poly.entity_id
_entity_poly.type
_entity_poly.pdbx_seq_one_letter_code
_entity_poly.pdbx_strand_id
1 'polypeptide(L)'
;MPSDPIDTDVLFDCRRCGDCCRGYGGTYVTREDIEAISRYIGTVSRKFVSEYCQLSGKRPVLAQRKDGYCIFWDKLCTIHPVKPLMCKRWP
;
A
#
# COMPACT_ATOMS: atom_id res chain seq x y z
N MET A 1 24.82 -12.76 31.07
CA MET A 1 23.42 -12.34 30.88
C MET A 1 23.06 -12.62 29.44
N PRO A 2 22.15 -13.56 29.14
CA PRO A 2 21.74 -13.82 27.77
C PRO A 2 20.80 -12.69 27.35
N SER A 3 21.19 -11.94 26.33
CA SER A 3 20.37 -10.90 25.73
C SER A 3 19.14 -11.54 25.08
N ASP A 4 17.95 -11.07 25.45
CA ASP A 4 16.70 -11.51 24.83
C ASP A 4 16.74 -11.27 23.31
N PRO A 5 16.29 -12.24 22.49
CA PRO A 5 16.13 -12.03 21.07
C PRO A 5 15.01 -10.99 20.87
N ILE A 6 15.40 -9.79 20.43
CA ILE A 6 14.43 -8.76 20.03
C ILE A 6 13.70 -9.32 18.80
N ASP A 7 12.46 -9.73 19.00
CA ASP A 7 11.54 -10.04 17.92
C ASP A 7 11.28 -8.76 17.14
N THR A 8 12.05 -8.57 16.06
CA THR A 8 12.02 -7.36 15.24
C THR A 8 10.74 -7.24 14.40
N ASP A 9 9.82 -8.21 14.48
CA ASP A 9 8.60 -8.26 13.68
C ASP A 9 7.45 -7.40 14.28
N VAL A 10 7.56 -6.98 15.55
CA VAL A 10 6.47 -6.31 16.28
C VAL A 10 6.65 -4.79 16.47
N LEU A 11 7.70 -4.19 15.94
CA LEU A 11 8.07 -2.80 16.28
C LEU A 11 7.21 -1.70 15.64
N PHE A 12 6.35 -2.03 14.66
CA PHE A 12 5.59 -1.04 13.90
C PHE A 12 4.10 -1.32 13.89
N ASP A 13 3.43 -0.82 14.94
CA ASP A 13 1.97 -0.72 14.96
C ASP A 13 1.53 0.46 14.10
N CYS A 14 0.68 0.21 13.10
CA CYS A 14 0.22 1.25 12.20
C CYS A 14 -0.62 2.28 12.96
N ARG A 15 -0.02 3.43 13.26
CA ARG A 15 -0.69 4.54 13.97
C ARG A 15 -1.81 5.22 13.18
N ARG A 16 -2.14 4.72 11.99
CA ARG A 16 -3.17 5.28 11.10
C ARG A 16 -2.96 6.78 10.81
N CYS A 17 -1.71 7.26 10.89
CA CYS A 17 -1.36 8.67 10.69
C CYS A 17 -1.55 9.13 9.24
N GLY A 18 -1.53 8.20 8.28
CA GLY A 18 -1.65 8.50 6.85
C GLY A 18 -0.36 8.96 6.18
N ASP A 19 0.75 9.03 6.90
CA ASP A 19 2.03 9.44 6.34
C ASP A 19 2.53 8.45 5.28
N CYS A 20 2.28 7.14 5.46
CA CYS A 20 2.60 6.14 4.44
C CYS A 20 1.78 6.29 3.14
N CYS A 21 0.61 6.94 3.23
CA CYS A 21 -0.26 7.22 2.09
C CYS A 21 0.01 8.62 1.51
N ARG A 22 0.75 9.47 2.20
CA ARG A 22 1.07 10.85 1.82
C ARG A 22 2.50 10.91 1.27
N GLY A 23 2.64 11.13 -0.03
CA GLY A 23 3.97 11.26 -0.63
C GLY A 23 3.90 11.09 -2.13
N TYR A 24 4.83 11.71 -2.86
CA TYR A 24 4.91 11.65 -4.32
C TYR A 24 5.65 10.38 -4.77
N GLY A 25 5.04 9.57 -5.64
CA GLY A 25 5.71 8.41 -6.27
C GLY A 25 4.87 7.15 -6.42
N GLY A 26 3.75 7.07 -5.71
CA GLY A 26 2.85 5.91 -5.69
C GLY A 26 3.50 4.72 -4.99
N THR A 27 2.69 3.83 -4.44
CA THR A 27 3.23 2.60 -3.87
C THR A 27 3.38 1.58 -4.98
N TYR A 28 4.58 1.02 -5.15
CA TYR A 28 4.76 -0.10 -6.07
C TYR A 28 3.90 -1.28 -5.66
N VAL A 29 3.19 -1.85 -6.63
CA VAL A 29 2.33 -3.02 -6.46
C VAL A 29 2.84 -4.14 -7.35
N THR A 30 2.97 -5.34 -6.79
CA THR A 30 3.24 -6.53 -7.58
C THR A 30 1.95 -7.08 -8.18
N ARG A 31 2.06 -8.13 -9.02
CA ARG A 31 0.89 -8.78 -9.59
C ARG A 31 0.02 -9.42 -8.50
N GLU A 32 0.65 -9.95 -7.47
CA GLU A 32 -0.01 -10.53 -6.30
C GLU A 32 -0.76 -9.46 -5.50
N ASP A 33 -0.16 -8.29 -5.30
CA ASP A 33 -0.82 -7.15 -4.65
C ASP A 33 -2.03 -6.68 -5.47
N ILE A 34 -1.89 -6.55 -6.79
CA ILE A 34 -2.98 -6.16 -7.70
C ILE A 34 -4.15 -7.15 -7.58
N GLU A 35 -3.87 -8.44 -7.59
CA GLU A 35 -4.92 -9.47 -7.48
C GLU A 35 -5.57 -9.46 -6.09
N ALA A 36 -4.78 -9.32 -5.02
CA ALA A 36 -5.30 -9.27 -3.65
C ALA A 36 -6.20 -8.04 -3.45
N ILE A 37 -5.75 -6.87 -3.90
CA ILE A 37 -6.51 -5.63 -3.79
C ILE A 37 -7.75 -5.69 -4.69
N SER A 38 -7.62 -6.17 -5.92
CA SER A 38 -8.76 -6.26 -6.84
C SER A 38 -9.85 -7.17 -6.29
N ARG A 39 -9.47 -8.33 -5.71
CA ARG A 39 -10.41 -9.24 -5.04
C ARG A 39 -11.06 -8.57 -3.83
N TYR A 40 -10.29 -7.82 -3.04
CA TYR A 40 -10.80 -7.13 -1.86
C TYR A 40 -11.82 -6.04 -2.19
N ILE A 41 -11.57 -5.25 -3.24
CA ILE A 41 -12.51 -4.19 -3.69
C ILE A 41 -13.60 -4.70 -4.65
N GLY A 42 -13.58 -5.99 -5.00
CA GLY A 42 -14.57 -6.60 -5.90
C GLY A 42 -14.46 -6.18 -7.36
N THR A 43 -13.26 -5.83 -7.84
CA THR A 43 -13.01 -5.48 -9.24
C THR A 43 -12.09 -6.48 -9.94
N VAL A 44 -11.99 -6.37 -11.26
CA VAL A 44 -11.06 -7.17 -12.08
C VAL A 44 -9.68 -6.51 -12.04
N SER A 45 -8.62 -7.30 -11.89
CA SER A 45 -7.22 -6.83 -11.87
C SER A 45 -6.87 -5.87 -13.02
N ARG A 46 -7.40 -6.13 -14.23
CA ARG A 46 -7.19 -5.26 -15.40
C ARG A 46 -7.84 -3.88 -15.24
N LYS A 47 -9.06 -3.83 -14.68
CA LYS A 47 -9.72 -2.55 -14.34
C LYS A 47 -9.01 -1.85 -13.19
N PHE A 48 -8.57 -2.60 -12.19
CA PHE A 48 -7.78 -2.07 -11.09
C PHE A 48 -6.54 -1.33 -11.58
N VAL A 49 -5.75 -1.95 -12.44
CA VAL A 49 -4.53 -1.32 -12.99
C VAL A 49 -4.86 -0.09 -13.82
N SER A 50 -5.97 -0.10 -14.56
CA SER A 50 -6.37 1.02 -15.42
C SER A 50 -6.97 2.21 -14.66
N GLU A 51 -7.72 1.96 -13.58
CA GLU A 51 -8.45 3.00 -12.83
C GLU A 51 -7.67 3.45 -11.58
N TYR A 52 -6.93 2.55 -10.94
CA TYR A 52 -6.30 2.76 -9.62
C TYR A 52 -4.77 2.66 -9.64
N CYS A 53 -4.15 2.25 -10.75
CA CYS A 53 -2.70 2.29 -10.89
C CYS A 53 -2.27 3.28 -11.97
N GLN A 54 -1.03 3.73 -11.85
CA GLN A 54 -0.30 4.51 -12.84
C GLN A 54 1.02 3.81 -13.15
N LEU A 55 1.54 3.99 -14.36
CA LEU A 55 2.85 3.46 -14.73
C LEU A 55 3.93 4.45 -14.29
N SER A 56 4.77 4.04 -13.35
CA SER A 56 6.01 4.74 -13.01
C SER A 56 7.17 4.04 -13.69
N GLY A 57 7.59 4.58 -14.83
CA GLY A 57 8.58 3.95 -15.71
C GLY A 57 8.07 2.64 -16.31
N LYS A 58 8.57 1.50 -15.82
CA LYS A 58 8.19 0.15 -16.27
C LYS A 58 7.32 -0.62 -15.28
N ARG A 59 6.94 0.01 -14.16
CA ARG A 59 6.33 -0.66 -13.02
C ARG A 59 4.99 0.00 -12.66
N PRO A 60 3.92 -0.78 -12.42
CA PRO A 60 2.66 -0.23 -11.94
C PRO A 60 2.82 0.23 -10.48
N VAL A 61 2.34 1.43 -10.19
CA VAL A 61 2.26 2.01 -8.85
C VAL A 61 0.83 2.44 -8.57
N LEU A 62 0.42 2.49 -7.30
CA LEU A 62 -0.87 3.05 -6.92
C LEU A 62 -0.97 4.50 -7.35
N ALA A 63 -2.09 4.84 -8.00
CA ALA A 63 -2.39 6.20 -8.41
C ALA A 63 -2.53 7.10 -7.18
N GLN A 64 -2.24 8.38 -7.40
CA GLN A 64 -2.39 9.42 -6.39
C GLN A 64 -3.54 10.34 -6.74
N ARG A 65 -4.24 10.78 -5.71
CA ARG A 65 -5.21 11.87 -5.80
C ARG A 65 -4.47 13.19 -5.93
N LYS A 66 -5.17 14.21 -6.43
CA LYS A 66 -4.67 15.59 -6.51
C LYS A 66 -4.23 16.15 -5.14
N ASP A 67 -4.78 15.59 -4.07
CA ASP A 67 -4.48 15.94 -2.68
C ASP A 67 -3.11 15.41 -2.19
N GLY A 68 -2.36 14.67 -3.04
CA GLY A 68 -1.05 14.10 -2.68
C GLY A 68 -1.12 12.80 -1.86
N TYR A 69 -2.33 12.25 -1.68
CA TYR A 69 -2.56 10.98 -1.03
C TYR A 69 -2.81 9.86 -2.04
N CYS A 70 -2.53 8.62 -1.64
CA CYS A 70 -2.93 7.42 -2.39
C CYS A 70 -4.44 7.43 -2.71
N ILE A 71 -4.84 6.86 -3.86
CA ILE A 71 -6.24 6.70 -4.24
C ILE A 71 -7.08 5.90 -3.23
N PHE A 72 -6.44 5.03 -2.44
CA PHE A 72 -7.07 4.24 -1.39
C PHE A 72 -7.06 4.90 0.00
N TRP A 73 -6.68 6.18 0.07
CA TRP A 73 -6.73 6.95 1.31
C TRP A 73 -8.10 7.64 1.47
N ASP A 74 -8.81 7.28 2.53
CA ASP A 74 -10.05 7.94 2.96
C ASP A 74 -10.07 8.10 4.48
N LYS A 75 -9.22 8.99 5.01
CA LYS A 75 -8.89 9.16 6.46
C LYS A 75 -8.20 7.94 7.11
N LEU A 76 -8.37 6.76 6.51
CA LEU A 76 -7.76 5.48 6.82
C LEU A 76 -7.37 4.79 5.49
N CYS A 77 -6.45 3.84 5.57
CA CYS A 77 -6.12 2.99 4.43
C CYS A 77 -7.27 1.99 4.19
N THR A 78 -8.03 2.15 3.11
CA THR A 78 -9.17 1.26 2.82
C THR A 78 -8.73 -0.16 2.50
N ILE A 79 -7.52 -0.31 1.96
CA ILE A 79 -6.88 -1.60 1.63
C ILE A 79 -5.98 -2.14 2.75
N HIS A 80 -6.18 -1.70 4.01
CA HIS A 80 -5.39 -2.15 5.16
C HIS A 80 -5.13 -3.67 5.23
N PRO A 81 -6.12 -4.57 5.04
CA PRO A 81 -5.90 -6.02 5.15
C PRO A 81 -5.06 -6.59 3.98
N VAL A 82 -5.10 -5.94 2.82
CA VAL A 82 -4.38 -6.33 1.60
C VAL A 82 -3.29 -5.30 1.27
N LYS A 83 -2.66 -4.74 2.31
CA LYS A 83 -1.58 -3.76 2.16
C LYS A 83 -0.45 -4.33 1.29
N PRO A 84 -0.01 -3.60 0.25
CA PRO A 84 1.12 -4.01 -0.54
C PRO A 84 2.39 -4.06 0.32
N LEU A 85 3.36 -4.86 -0.11
CA LEU A 85 4.62 -5.09 0.61
C LEU A 85 5.33 -3.79 1.00
N MET A 86 5.33 -2.79 0.12
CA MET A 86 5.94 -1.50 0.40
C MET A 86 5.22 -0.73 1.52
N CYS A 87 3.88 -0.77 1.59
CA CYS A 87 3.12 -0.17 2.68
C CYS A 87 3.31 -0.92 4.01
N LYS A 88 3.58 -2.23 3.97
CA LYS A 88 3.90 -3.03 5.17
C LYS A 88 5.29 -2.74 5.72
N ARG A 89 6.23 -2.35 4.84
CA ARG A 89 7.60 -1.98 5.23
C ARG A 89 7.73 -0.53 5.71
N TRP A 90 6.67 0.26 5.61
CA TRP A 90 6.70 1.65 6.05
C TRP A 90 6.50 1.72 7.58
N PRO A 91 7.39 2.39 8.33
CA PRO A 91 7.30 2.54 9.78
C PRO A 91 6.18 3.50 10.24
#